data_AF-A0A7J6I4B0-F1
#
_entry.id   AF-A0A7J6I4B0-F1
#
_cell.length_a   1.000
_cell.length_b   1.000
_cell.length_c   1.000
_cell.angle_alpha   90.00
_cell.angle_beta   90.00
_cell.angle_gamma   90.00
#
_symmetry.space_group_name_H-M   'P 1'
#
loop_
_entity.id
_entity.type
_entity.pdbx_description
1 polymer ?
#
loop_
_entity_poly.entity_id
_entity_poly.type
_entity_poly.pdbx_seq_one_letter_code
_entity_poly.pdbx_strand_id
1 'polypeptide(L)'
;MASALEDLSQFDVSNEEKDRLVAEVIRYVLFKTHQTAGCPIKREELTQLVSKNYRQRALPGFIINEAKEKLSTIFGYEMRELQRSRPSSASQGRSSQQSVSDAKSYVIMSKLPGDAYKKYVEDANTAHLSGFTFVVISIVHLAGGKVAEEALWHQLRRLGLDERSESHPVLGNAKQALETLVQQRLGRKR
;
A
#
# COMPACT_ATOMS: atom_id res chain seq x y z
N MET A 1 -27.73 16.73 -13.34
CA MET A 1 -27.94 15.33 -12.88
C MET A 1 -28.15 14.41 -14.08
N ALA A 2 -27.19 14.32 -15.02
CA ALA A 2 -27.36 13.54 -16.26
C ALA A 2 -26.22 12.53 -16.53
N SER A 3 -25.10 12.57 -15.78
CA SER A 3 -23.91 11.77 -16.12
C SER A 3 -23.91 10.34 -15.58
N ALA A 4 -24.80 9.97 -14.64
CA ALA A 4 -24.76 8.64 -14.01
C ALA A 4 -25.53 7.56 -14.79
N LEU A 5 -26.49 7.96 -15.64
CA LEU A 5 -27.32 7.01 -16.41
C LEU A 5 -26.68 6.64 -17.75
N GLU A 6 -25.80 7.48 -18.31
CA GLU A 6 -25.18 7.23 -19.63
C GLU A 6 -24.02 6.23 -19.55
N ASP A 7 -23.33 6.09 -18.41
CA ASP A 7 -22.20 5.15 -18.24
C ASP A 7 -22.63 3.67 -18.11
N LEU A 8 -23.89 3.40 -17.76
CA LEU A 8 -24.36 2.04 -17.49
C LEU A 8 -24.47 1.18 -18.76
N SER A 9 -24.62 1.79 -19.93
CA SER A 9 -24.76 1.09 -21.23
C SER A 9 -23.45 0.85 -21.98
N GLN A 10 -22.33 1.37 -21.46
CA GLN A 10 -21.06 1.39 -22.20
C GLN A 10 -20.35 0.03 -22.17
N PHE A 11 -20.70 -0.84 -21.23
CA PHE A 11 -20.08 -2.15 -21.04
C PHE A 11 -21.11 -3.23 -21.35
N ASP A 12 -20.78 -4.19 -22.21
CA ASP A 12 -21.61 -5.35 -22.58
C ASP A 12 -21.67 -6.38 -21.43
N VAL A 13 -22.03 -5.89 -20.23
CA VAL A 13 -21.98 -6.58 -18.95
C VAL A 13 -23.22 -6.17 -18.16
N SER A 14 -23.93 -7.15 -17.59
CA SER A 14 -25.13 -6.88 -16.78
C SER A 14 -24.77 -6.13 -15.49
N ASN A 15 -25.76 -5.49 -14.87
CA ASN A 15 -25.54 -4.74 -13.62
C ASN A 15 -25.16 -5.69 -12.47
N GLU A 16 -25.74 -6.88 -12.41
CA GLU A 16 -25.43 -7.90 -11.39
C GLU A 16 -23.98 -8.36 -11.50
N GLU A 17 -23.48 -8.50 -12.73
CA GLU A 17 -22.11 -8.92 -12.97
C GLU A 17 -21.11 -7.78 -12.68
N LYS A 18 -21.47 -6.51 -12.95
CA LYS A 18 -20.69 -5.36 -12.48
C LYS A 18 -20.59 -5.35 -10.96
N ASP A 19 -21.71 -5.51 -10.26
CA ASP A 19 -21.75 -5.57 -8.79
C ASP A 19 -20.89 -6.71 -8.24
N ARG A 20 -20.93 -7.88 -8.88
CA ARG A 20 -20.09 -9.03 -8.54
C ARG A 20 -18.60 -8.69 -8.67
N LEU A 21 -18.19 -8.07 -9.78
CA LEU A 21 -16.79 -7.68 -10.02
C LEU A 21 -16.32 -6.63 -9.02
N VAL A 22 -17.17 -5.65 -8.70
CA VAL A 22 -16.89 -4.65 -7.67
C VAL A 22 -16.69 -5.31 -6.31
N ALA A 23 -17.58 -6.23 -5.92
CA ALA A 23 -17.46 -6.97 -4.68
C ALA A 23 -16.18 -7.82 -4.62
N GLU A 24 -15.76 -8.41 -5.74
CA GLU A 24 -14.51 -9.17 -5.84
C GLU A 24 -13.28 -8.28 -5.64
N VAL A 25 -13.25 -7.07 -6.25
CA VAL A 25 -12.18 -6.10 -6.05
C VAL A 25 -12.13 -5.62 -4.59
N ILE A 26 -13.28 -5.27 -3.99
CA ILE A 26 -13.36 -4.85 -2.58
C ILE A 26 -12.81 -5.94 -1.67
N ARG A 27 -13.29 -7.18 -1.86
CA ARG A 27 -12.84 -8.34 -1.09
C ARG A 27 -11.33 -8.50 -1.21
N TYR A 28 -10.81 -8.54 -2.43
CA TYR A 28 -9.39 -8.70 -2.67
C TYR A 28 -8.58 -7.61 -1.97
N VAL A 29 -8.96 -6.35 -2.12
CA VAL A 29 -8.24 -5.21 -1.53
C VAL A 29 -8.21 -5.32 0.00
N LEU A 30 -9.33 -5.63 0.66
CA LEU A 30 -9.37 -5.77 2.12
C LEU A 30 -8.47 -6.91 2.62
N PHE A 31 -8.58 -8.10 2.03
CA PHE A 31 -7.75 -9.25 2.44
C PHE A 31 -6.28 -9.05 2.11
N LYS A 32 -5.96 -8.51 0.94
CA LYS A 32 -4.58 -8.24 0.52
C LYS A 32 -3.93 -7.20 1.42
N THR A 33 -4.66 -6.14 1.79
CA THR A 33 -4.17 -5.11 2.72
C THR A 33 -3.80 -5.72 4.07
N HIS A 34 -4.66 -6.59 4.62
CA HIS A 34 -4.38 -7.28 5.88
C HIS A 34 -3.19 -8.25 5.75
N GLN A 35 -3.15 -9.07 4.69
CA GLN A 35 -2.09 -10.07 4.47
C GLN A 35 -0.71 -9.43 4.26
N THR A 36 -0.66 -8.25 3.63
CA THR A 36 0.59 -7.56 3.27
C THR A 36 0.90 -6.37 4.18
N ALA A 37 0.31 -6.34 5.38
CA ALA A 37 0.55 -5.31 6.39
C ALA A 37 0.41 -3.86 5.85
N GLY A 38 -0.56 -3.64 4.97
CA GLY A 38 -0.84 -2.32 4.38
C GLY A 38 0.05 -1.93 3.21
N CYS A 39 0.84 -2.86 2.64
CA CYS A 39 1.65 -2.56 1.45
C CYS A 39 0.79 -2.12 0.25
N PRO A 40 1.32 -1.24 -0.63
CA PRO A 40 0.60 -0.81 -1.82
C PRO A 40 0.28 -1.99 -2.76
N ILE A 41 -0.98 -2.08 -3.19
CA ILE A 41 -1.48 -3.08 -4.15
C ILE A 41 -1.33 -2.52 -5.55
N LYS A 42 -0.71 -3.26 -6.48
CA LYS A 42 -0.52 -2.77 -7.85
C LYS A 42 -1.85 -2.71 -8.61
N ARG A 43 -2.03 -1.68 -9.44
CA ARG A 43 -3.18 -1.57 -10.35
C ARG A 43 -3.32 -2.78 -11.27
N GLU A 44 -2.19 -3.34 -11.69
CA GLU A 44 -2.14 -4.54 -12.54
C GLU A 44 -2.83 -5.73 -11.86
N GLU A 45 -2.61 -5.93 -10.55
CA GLU A 45 -3.25 -7.02 -9.80
C GLU A 45 -4.78 -6.88 -9.80
N LEU A 46 -5.28 -5.65 -9.64
CA LEU A 46 -6.72 -5.37 -9.67
C LEU A 46 -7.30 -5.48 -11.07
N THR A 47 -6.55 -5.01 -12.07
CA THR A 47 -6.94 -5.13 -13.49
C THR A 47 -7.07 -6.59 -13.88
N GLN A 48 -6.15 -7.45 -13.44
CA GLN A 48 -6.18 -8.88 -13.71
C GLN A 48 -7.36 -9.61 -13.04
N LEU A 49 -7.90 -9.12 -11.93
CA LEU A 49 -9.12 -9.70 -11.35
C LEU A 49 -10.31 -9.52 -12.30
N VAL A 50 -10.42 -8.32 -12.88
CA VAL A 50 -11.54 -7.96 -13.76
C VAL A 50 -11.34 -8.50 -15.18
N SER A 51 -10.15 -8.40 -15.75
CA SER A 51 -9.90 -8.71 -17.17
C SER A 51 -9.87 -10.20 -17.51
N LYS A 52 -9.93 -11.12 -16.53
CA LYS A 52 -9.86 -12.58 -16.78
C LYS A 52 -10.91 -13.06 -17.78
N ASN A 53 -12.13 -12.54 -17.67
CA ASN A 53 -13.27 -12.96 -18.49
C ASN A 53 -13.75 -11.88 -19.46
N TYR A 54 -13.13 -10.69 -19.44
CA TYR A 54 -13.62 -9.51 -20.14
C TYR A 54 -12.52 -8.86 -20.98
N ARG A 55 -12.82 -8.58 -22.25
CA ARG A 55 -11.87 -7.97 -23.20
C ARG A 55 -11.92 -6.44 -23.23
N GLN A 56 -12.89 -5.84 -22.56
CA GLN A 56 -13.12 -4.40 -22.64
C GLN A 56 -12.12 -3.62 -21.79
N ARG A 57 -11.29 -2.79 -22.44
CA ARG A 57 -10.19 -2.07 -21.75
C ARG A 57 -10.65 -1.07 -20.69
N ALA A 58 -11.83 -0.48 -20.84
CA ALA A 58 -12.33 0.53 -19.90
C ALA A 58 -12.96 -0.08 -18.64
N LEU A 59 -13.38 -1.36 -18.69
CA LEU A 59 -14.13 -2.02 -17.61
C LEU A 59 -13.34 -2.06 -16.30
N PRO A 60 -12.05 -2.45 -16.25
CA PRO A 60 -11.30 -2.47 -15.00
C PRO A 60 -11.18 -1.08 -14.36
N GLY A 61 -11.07 -0.02 -15.16
CA GLY A 61 -11.04 1.35 -14.64
C GLY A 61 -12.34 1.73 -13.96
N PHE A 62 -13.47 1.43 -14.60
CA PHE A 62 -14.81 1.65 -14.07
C PHE A 62 -15.02 0.88 -12.76
N ILE A 63 -14.77 -0.42 -12.74
CA ILE A 63 -14.96 -1.29 -11.57
C ILE A 63 -14.08 -0.84 -10.39
N ILE A 64 -12.82 -0.46 -10.63
CA ILE A 64 -11.92 0.03 -9.58
C ILE A 64 -12.45 1.35 -8.98
N ASN A 65 -12.96 2.26 -9.83
CA ASN A 65 -13.54 3.52 -9.35
C ASN A 65 -14.79 3.28 -8.52
N GLU A 66 -15.67 2.39 -8.96
CA GLU A 66 -16.88 2.04 -8.19
C GLU A 66 -16.54 1.35 -6.87
N ALA A 67 -15.53 0.46 -6.86
CA ALA A 67 -15.01 -0.15 -5.65
C ALA A 67 -14.46 0.89 -4.66
N LYS A 68 -13.77 1.93 -5.15
CA LYS A 68 -13.27 3.04 -4.32
C LYS A 68 -14.43 3.80 -3.65
N GLU A 69 -15.49 4.10 -4.40
CA GLU A 69 -16.67 4.77 -3.84
C GLU A 69 -17.40 3.89 -2.81
N LYS A 70 -17.60 2.61 -3.08
CA LYS A 70 -18.22 1.66 -2.13
C LYS A 70 -17.36 1.41 -0.89
N LEU A 71 -16.03 1.34 -1.02
CA LEU A 71 -15.10 1.29 0.13
C LEU A 71 -15.25 2.51 1.03
N SER A 72 -15.39 3.70 0.45
CA SER A 72 -15.56 4.94 1.19
C SER A 72 -16.92 5.03 1.88
N THR A 73 -18.00 4.73 1.17
CA THR A 73 -19.37 4.93 1.65
C THR A 73 -19.84 3.83 2.60
N ILE A 74 -19.47 2.57 2.36
CA ILE A 74 -19.94 1.41 3.14
C ILE A 74 -18.97 1.06 4.26
N PHE A 75 -17.67 1.06 3.97
CA PHE A 75 -16.65 0.57 4.91
C PHE A 75 -15.87 1.67 5.63
N GLY A 76 -16.06 2.94 5.24
CA GLY A 76 -15.29 4.05 5.82
C GLY A 76 -13.80 4.01 5.47
N TYR A 77 -13.44 3.47 4.30
CA TYR A 77 -12.06 3.39 3.82
C TYR A 77 -11.85 4.25 2.57
N GLU A 78 -10.78 5.05 2.55
CA GLU A 78 -10.31 5.74 1.35
C GLU A 78 -9.28 4.86 0.63
N MET A 79 -9.58 4.46 -0.61
CA MET A 79 -8.61 3.84 -1.49
C MET A 79 -7.86 4.92 -2.28
N ARG A 80 -6.61 5.19 -1.91
CA ARG A 80 -5.78 6.25 -2.49
C ARG A 80 -4.81 5.68 -3.52
N GLU A 81 -4.77 6.32 -4.68
CA GLU A 81 -3.80 6.01 -5.73
C GLU A 81 -2.44 6.65 -5.41
N LEU A 82 -1.40 5.84 -5.50
CA LEU A 82 0.00 6.23 -5.39
C LEU A 82 0.65 6.11 -6.76
N GLN A 83 1.22 7.22 -7.23
CA GLN A 83 2.03 7.26 -8.42
C GLN A 83 3.48 6.96 -8.01
N ARG A 84 4.02 5.84 -8.46
CA ARG A 84 5.36 5.41 -8.07
C ARG A 84 6.38 6.21 -8.87
N SER A 85 6.76 7.40 -8.38
CA SER A 85 7.90 8.14 -8.93
C SER A 85 9.14 7.28 -8.80
N ARG A 86 9.67 6.75 -9.92
CA ARG A 86 11.02 6.21 -9.91
C ARG A 86 11.95 7.36 -9.50
N PRO A 87 12.81 7.20 -8.47
CA PRO A 87 13.85 8.19 -8.25
C PRO A 87 14.64 8.28 -9.55
N SER A 88 14.64 9.46 -10.16
CA SER A 88 15.43 9.78 -11.32
C SER A 88 16.89 9.57 -10.92
N SER A 89 17.44 8.41 -11.24
CA SER A 89 18.88 8.23 -11.24
C SER A 89 19.46 9.30 -12.14
N ALA A 90 20.32 10.14 -11.57
CA ALA A 90 21.06 11.15 -12.29
C ALA A 90 21.86 10.49 -13.44
N SER A 91 21.29 10.50 -14.64
CA SER A 91 22.01 10.35 -15.89
C SER A 91 21.16 10.96 -16.99
N GLN A 92 21.57 12.15 -17.44
CA GLN A 92 21.12 12.75 -18.69
C GLN A 92 21.17 11.70 -19.81
N GLY A 93 20.14 11.65 -20.64
CA GLY A 93 20.21 10.87 -21.88
C GLY A 93 18.87 10.51 -22.48
N ARG A 94 18.31 11.46 -23.24
CA ARG A 94 17.37 11.27 -24.36
C ARG A 94 15.93 10.89 -23.99
N SER A 95 15.07 11.86 -24.26
CA SER A 95 13.67 11.71 -24.63
C SER A 95 13.47 10.49 -25.53
N SER A 96 12.90 9.42 -24.98
CA SER A 96 12.12 8.47 -25.75
C SER A 96 10.71 8.50 -25.20
N GLN A 97 9.79 8.75 -26.12
CA GLN A 97 8.35 8.78 -25.96
C GLN A 97 7.88 7.34 -25.66
N GLN A 98 8.19 6.85 -24.47
CA GLN A 98 7.54 5.68 -23.90
C GLN A 98 6.52 6.23 -22.93
N SER A 99 5.23 6.04 -23.24
CA SER A 99 4.15 6.18 -22.27
C SER A 99 4.39 5.17 -21.16
N VAL A 100 5.28 5.50 -20.22
CA VAL A 100 5.42 4.81 -18.96
C VAL A 100 4.16 5.18 -18.22
N SER A 101 3.10 4.38 -18.41
CA SER A 101 2.02 4.34 -17.45
C SER A 101 2.71 4.10 -16.12
N ASP A 102 2.85 5.15 -15.30
CA ASP A 102 3.42 5.01 -13.98
C ASP A 102 2.76 3.81 -13.32
N ALA A 103 3.55 2.96 -12.69
CA ALA A 103 3.03 1.76 -12.05
C ALA A 103 2.16 2.20 -10.87
N LYS A 104 0.89 2.52 -11.16
CA LYS A 104 -0.12 2.96 -10.21
C LYS A 104 -0.28 1.84 -9.18
N SER A 105 -0.29 2.24 -7.93
CA SER A 105 -0.56 1.35 -6.82
C SER A 105 -1.58 1.99 -5.89
N TYR A 106 -2.23 1.20 -5.07
CA TYR A 106 -3.31 1.66 -4.21
C TYR A 106 -3.00 1.29 -2.76
N VAL A 107 -3.34 2.19 -1.85
CA VAL A 107 -3.36 1.93 -0.41
C VAL A 107 -4.75 2.23 0.12
N ILE A 108 -5.16 1.47 1.14
CA ILE A 108 -6.37 1.77 1.90
C ILE A 108 -5.99 2.59 3.14
N MET A 109 -6.74 3.65 3.40
CA MET A 109 -6.64 4.46 4.61
C MET A 109 -7.99 4.51 5.30
N SER A 110 -8.00 4.41 6.63
CA SER A 110 -9.23 4.59 7.41
C SER A 110 -9.70 6.04 7.33
N LYS A 111 -11.00 6.26 7.13
CA LYS A 111 -11.66 7.58 7.26
C LYS A 111 -12.20 7.82 8.67
N LEU A 112 -11.90 6.93 9.62
CA LEU A 112 -12.29 7.13 11.01
C LEU A 112 -11.58 8.35 11.59
N PRO A 113 -12.28 9.17 12.40
CA PRO A 113 -11.66 10.19 13.23
C PRO A 113 -10.53 9.61 14.09
N GLY A 114 -9.47 10.39 14.33
CA GLY A 114 -8.26 9.90 15.01
C GLY A 114 -8.49 9.39 16.43
N ASP A 115 -9.44 9.97 17.16
CA ASP A 115 -9.89 9.51 18.47
C ASP A 115 -10.58 8.15 18.40
N ALA A 116 -11.46 7.94 17.41
CA ALA A 116 -12.12 6.66 17.17
C ALA A 116 -11.10 5.59 16.73
N TYR A 117 -10.19 5.93 15.81
CA TYR A 117 -9.14 5.01 15.36
C TYR A 117 -8.26 4.56 16.52
N LYS A 118 -7.80 5.49 17.35
CA LYS A 118 -7.00 5.19 18.55
C LYS A 118 -7.74 4.30 19.55
N LYS A 119 -9.04 4.50 19.72
CA LYS A 119 -9.84 3.75 20.70
C LYS A 119 -10.21 2.34 20.25
N TYR A 120 -10.48 2.16 18.96
CA TYR A 120 -11.11 0.93 18.45
C TYR A 120 -10.22 0.11 17.51
N VAL A 121 -9.15 0.69 16.97
CA VAL A 121 -8.31 0.06 15.94
C VAL A 121 -6.85 -0.04 16.38
N GLU A 122 -6.31 0.99 17.01
CA GLU A 122 -4.92 0.99 17.45
C GLU A 122 -4.70 0.01 18.60
N ASP A 123 -3.91 -1.03 18.36
CA ASP A 123 -3.48 -1.94 19.42
C ASP A 123 -2.28 -1.32 20.14
N ALA A 124 -2.50 -0.88 21.38
CA ALA A 124 -1.47 -0.32 22.25
C ALA A 124 -0.26 -1.26 22.41
N ASN A 125 -0.47 -2.58 22.29
CA ASN A 125 0.59 -3.57 22.37
C ASN A 125 1.48 -3.60 21.12
N THR A 126 1.10 -2.96 20.02
CA THR A 126 1.91 -2.90 18.77
C THR A 126 2.49 -1.52 18.48
N ALA A 127 2.14 -0.50 19.28
CA ALA A 127 2.56 0.88 19.08
C ALA A 127 4.10 1.03 19.05
N HIS A 128 4.82 0.23 19.85
CA HIS A 128 6.28 0.24 19.88
C HIS A 128 6.92 -0.21 18.56
N LEU A 129 6.33 -1.19 17.87
CA LEU A 129 6.79 -1.63 16.55
C LEU A 129 6.56 -0.54 15.49
N SER A 130 5.43 0.17 15.57
CA SER A 130 5.15 1.30 14.68
C SER A 130 6.15 2.44 14.88
N GLY A 131 6.48 2.78 16.12
CA GLY A 131 7.53 3.76 16.45
C GLY A 131 8.90 3.33 15.93
N PHE A 132 9.30 2.08 16.17
CA PHE A 132 10.56 1.52 15.65
C PHE A 132 10.61 1.55 14.11
N THR A 133 9.52 1.17 13.45
CA THR A 133 9.38 1.24 11.99
C THR A 133 9.61 2.65 11.48
N PHE A 134 8.99 3.64 12.11
CA PHE A 134 9.12 5.04 11.72
C PHE A 134 10.57 5.52 11.82
N VAL A 135 11.28 5.14 12.88
CA VAL A 135 12.72 5.43 13.05
C VAL A 135 13.54 4.81 11.94
N VAL A 136 13.36 3.51 11.66
CA VAL A 136 14.09 2.80 10.60
C VAL A 136 13.84 3.44 9.23
N ILE A 137 12.58 3.72 8.89
CA ILE A 137 12.22 4.36 7.61
C ILE A 137 12.81 5.78 7.53
N SER A 138 12.79 6.54 8.62
CA SER A 138 13.37 7.89 8.66
C SER A 138 14.87 7.86 8.40
N ILE A 139 15.59 6.92 9.00
CA ILE A 139 17.03 6.69 8.73
C ILE A 139 17.26 6.38 7.25
N VAL A 140 16.51 5.42 6.70
CA VAL A 140 16.62 5.04 5.27
C VAL A 140 16.32 6.23 4.36
N HIS A 141 15.31 7.03 4.71
CA HIS A 141 14.93 8.22 3.95
C HIS A 141 16.03 9.29 3.98
N LEU A 142 16.57 9.60 5.16
CA LEU A 142 17.68 10.53 5.34
C LEU A 142 18.96 10.07 4.62
N ALA A 143 19.16 8.75 4.48
CA ALA A 143 20.27 8.16 3.73
C ALA A 143 20.05 8.15 2.20
N GLY A 144 18.99 8.77 1.68
CA GLY A 144 18.71 8.82 0.23
C GLY A 144 17.94 7.61 -0.31
N GLY A 145 17.19 6.92 0.56
CA GLY A 145 16.31 5.81 0.19
C GLY A 145 16.98 4.43 0.17
N LYS A 146 18.28 4.33 0.48
CA LYS A 146 18.99 3.07 0.68
C LYS A 146 20.11 3.27 1.70
N VAL A 147 20.30 2.29 2.57
CA VAL A 147 21.39 2.28 3.57
C VAL A 147 21.96 0.86 3.65
N ALA A 148 23.27 0.74 3.89
CA ALA A 148 23.88 -0.55 4.22
C ALA A 148 23.44 -0.98 5.63
N GLU A 149 23.25 -2.28 5.84
CA GLU A 149 22.77 -2.81 7.12
C GLU A 149 23.68 -2.41 8.30
N GLU A 150 25.00 -2.47 8.12
CA GLU A 150 25.98 -2.02 9.13
C GLU A 150 25.83 -0.55 9.50
N ALA A 151 25.58 0.31 8.50
CA ALA A 151 25.39 1.74 8.71
C ALA A 151 24.05 2.04 9.41
N LEU A 152 23.00 1.26 9.10
CA LEU A 152 21.73 1.33 9.81
C LEU A 152 21.91 0.95 11.29
N TRP A 153 22.58 -0.17 11.58
CA TRP A 153 22.86 -0.61 12.95
C TRP A 153 23.77 0.36 13.71
N HIS A 154 24.71 1.02 13.03
CA HIS A 154 25.48 2.09 13.66
C HIS A 154 24.59 3.26 14.11
N GLN A 155 23.60 3.66 13.31
CA GLN A 155 22.66 4.71 13.72
C GLN A 155 21.67 4.25 14.80
N LEU A 156 21.15 3.02 14.71
CA LEU A 156 20.27 2.44 15.74
C LEU A 156 20.97 2.32 17.10
N ARG A 157 22.25 1.96 17.13
CA ARG A 157 23.06 1.91 18.37
C ARG A 157 23.16 3.27 19.05
N ARG A 158 23.28 4.36 18.28
CA ARG A 158 23.26 5.73 18.83
C ARG A 158 21.92 6.11 19.46
N LEU A 159 20.85 5.40 19.12
CA LEU A 159 19.52 5.53 19.71
C LEU A 159 19.29 4.51 20.85
N GLY A 160 20.33 3.77 21.26
CA GLY A 160 20.24 2.77 22.33
C GLY A 160 19.71 1.40 21.88
N LEU A 161 19.59 1.16 20.57
CA LEU A 161 19.12 -0.10 20.01
C LEU A 161 20.30 -0.92 19.46
N ASP A 162 20.61 -2.03 20.13
CA ASP A 162 21.68 -2.95 19.73
C ASP A 162 21.08 -4.24 19.14
N GLU A 163 21.68 -4.72 18.05
CA GLU A 163 21.36 -5.98 17.39
C GLU A 163 21.56 -7.19 18.32
N ARG A 164 22.52 -7.10 19.24
CA ARG A 164 22.87 -8.18 20.19
C ARG A 164 22.03 -8.15 21.46
N SER A 165 21.19 -7.14 21.64
CA SER A 165 20.31 -7.03 22.79
C SER A 165 19.07 -7.90 22.58
N GLU A 166 19.02 -9.04 23.27
CA GLU A 166 17.87 -9.95 23.21
C GLU A 166 16.70 -9.51 24.13
N SER A 167 16.91 -8.48 24.95
CA SER A 167 16.04 -8.13 26.07
C SER A 167 15.72 -6.63 26.15
N HIS A 168 15.54 -5.94 25.03
CA HIS A 168 15.02 -4.57 25.10
C HIS A 168 13.63 -4.60 25.75
N PRO A 169 13.37 -3.84 26.83
CA PRO A 169 12.17 -3.99 27.66
C PRO A 169 10.85 -3.76 26.90
N VAL A 170 10.93 -3.05 25.76
CA VAL A 170 9.77 -2.70 24.93
C VAL A 170 9.80 -3.36 23.55
N LEU A 171 10.98 -3.72 23.03
CA LEU A 171 11.14 -4.22 21.65
C LEU A 171 11.57 -5.68 21.59
N GLY A 172 11.93 -6.27 22.74
CA GLY A 172 12.57 -7.58 22.80
C GLY A 172 13.85 -7.60 21.97
N ASN A 173 13.88 -8.51 20.99
CA ASN A 173 14.99 -8.64 20.06
C ASN A 173 14.83 -7.67 18.87
N ALA A 174 15.61 -6.59 18.88
CA ALA A 174 15.57 -5.56 17.85
C ALA A 174 15.93 -6.08 16.45
N LYS A 175 16.79 -7.11 16.37
CA LYS A 175 17.16 -7.74 15.09
C LYS A 175 15.97 -8.46 14.47
N GLN A 176 15.28 -9.28 15.26
CA GLN A 176 14.08 -9.98 14.80
C GLN A 176 12.96 -9.00 14.41
N ALA A 177 12.81 -7.90 15.16
CA ALA A 177 11.89 -6.83 14.79
C ALA A 177 12.27 -6.22 13.44
N LEU A 178 13.55 -5.92 13.20
CA LEU A 178 14.02 -5.38 11.92
C LEU A 178 13.81 -6.37 10.76
N GLU A 179 14.10 -7.67 10.96
CA GLU A 179 13.86 -8.70 9.95
C GLU A 179 12.38 -8.83 9.61
N THR A 180 11.51 -8.77 10.63
CA THR A 180 10.05 -8.75 10.44
C THR A 180 9.61 -7.53 9.63
N LEU A 181 10.17 -6.35 9.91
CA LEU A 181 9.90 -5.14 9.10
C LEU A 181 10.36 -5.29 7.65
N VAL A 182 11.51 -5.93 7.42
CA VAL A 182 12.01 -6.19 6.06
C VAL A 182 11.07 -7.13 5.31
N GLN A 183 10.60 -8.20 5.96
CA GLN A 183 9.64 -9.14 5.38
C GLN A 183 8.27 -8.50 5.12
N GLN A 184 7.77 -7.70 6.05
CA GLN A 184 6.43 -7.11 5.96
C GLN A 184 6.36 -5.92 5.00
N ARG A 185 7.38 -5.05 4.97
CA ARG A 185 7.27 -3.73 4.30
C ARG A 185 8.32 -3.44 3.24
N LEU A 186 9.54 -3.98 3.35
CA LEU A 186 10.63 -3.58 2.45
C LEU A 186 10.86 -4.53 1.27
N GLY A 187 10.39 -5.78 1.31
CA GLY A 187 10.23 -6.66 0.13
C GLY A 187 11.41 -6.74 -0.85
N ARG A 188 12.63 -6.42 -0.40
CA ARG A 188 13.85 -6.42 -1.21
C ARG A 188 15.08 -6.25 -0.29
N LYS A 189 15.60 -7.38 0.23
CA LYS A 189 17.06 -7.49 0.37
C LYS A 189 17.59 -7.48 -1.07
N ARG A 190 18.31 -6.42 -1.46
CA ARG A 190 19.10 -6.39 -2.69
C ARG A 190 20.55 -6.53 -2.31
#